data_AF-A0AAN7Y579-F1
#
_entry.id   AF-A0AAN7Y579-F1
#
_cell.length_a   1.000
_cell.length_b   1.000
_cell.length_c   1.000
_cell.angle_alpha   90.00
_cell.angle_beta   90.00
_cell.angle_gamma   90.00
#
_symmetry.space_group_name_H-M   'P 1'
#
loop_
_entity.id
_entity.type
_entity.pdbx_description
1 polymer ?
#
loop_
_entity_poly.entity_id
_entity_poly.type
_entity_poly.pdbx_seq_one_letter_code
_entity_poly.pdbx_strand_id
1 'polypeptide(L)'
;MANTTLLKHLASPNPSLDCTRCTTGANTVNARWDDVTSLEDWKDFNYETLMKSYGQVLQQPIPPVPEITPPLSTLEKQISTENTFEDVLIRTTMLEVSTALRIAWPLCYSTDVAQDIAEIGRGAKARRGTAEEDDRYYPDWAGIRQNQVTDFGYKNLCPGETKLASKWGTSDADQERTDHILPFRQIQTYCGRQWGSRYGYIITPAELVVVRISKELIGPGLAVLRSVRDMSQQARTQRAHERTFSEGTISSGMNAMSLDTGSSYNDDANPNIEYGPLLYKSIPWSAEGDDVLTVKLALWWLHMETKHDLSIQHSYPSFQSKSSQIKPPPSIGDSEASQQPGVIHNPRPTQYQRKGGKKTL
;
A
#
# COMPACT_ATOMS: atom_id res chain seq x y z
N MET A 1 35.51 9.48 -8.95
CA MET A 1 34.13 9.91 -8.63
C MET A 1 33.72 9.13 -7.39
N ALA A 2 33.28 9.78 -6.31
CA ALA A 2 32.87 9.07 -5.10
C ALA A 2 31.65 8.19 -5.44
N ASN A 3 31.67 6.91 -5.08
CA ASN A 3 30.52 6.02 -5.26
C ASN A 3 29.39 6.52 -4.35
N THR A 4 28.27 6.95 -4.95
CA THR A 4 27.04 7.28 -4.21
C THR A 4 26.42 5.99 -3.69
N THR A 5 26.01 5.97 -2.42
CA THR A 5 25.26 4.86 -1.83
C THR A 5 23.75 5.08 -2.00
N LEU A 6 22.97 4.01 -1.84
CA LEU A 6 21.51 4.09 -1.86
C LEU A 6 20.99 5.06 -0.77
N LEU A 7 21.59 5.02 0.42
CA LEU A 7 21.32 5.92 1.52
C LEU A 7 21.51 7.37 1.08
N LYS A 8 22.69 7.71 0.54
CA LYS A 8 23.00 9.08 0.11
C LYS A 8 22.07 9.59 -1.00
N HIS A 9 21.64 8.70 -1.89
CA HIS A 9 20.67 9.04 -2.94
C HIS A 9 19.27 9.34 -2.35
N LEU A 10 18.78 8.50 -1.44
CA LEU A 10 17.49 8.70 -0.78
C LEU A 10 17.53 9.82 0.28
N ALA A 11 18.70 10.14 0.81
CA ALA A 11 18.92 11.23 1.76
C ALA A 11 19.09 12.60 1.10
N SER A 12 19.18 12.66 -0.24
CA SER A 12 19.37 13.93 -0.95
C SER A 12 18.13 14.84 -0.86
N PRO A 13 18.31 16.17 -0.97
CA PRO A 13 17.22 17.14 -0.87
C PRO A 13 16.04 16.82 -1.77
N ASN A 14 14.84 17.13 -1.29
CA ASN A 14 13.67 17.29 -2.14
C ASN A 14 13.76 18.60 -2.93
N PRO A 15 13.05 18.73 -4.07
CA PRO A 15 13.00 19.98 -4.80
C PRO A 15 12.44 21.12 -3.93
N SER A 16 12.97 22.32 -4.11
CA SER A 16 12.37 23.54 -3.58
C SER A 16 11.06 23.84 -4.31
N LEU A 17 10.02 24.14 -3.55
CA LEU A 17 8.67 24.39 -4.04
C LEU A 17 8.27 25.83 -3.73
N ASP A 18 7.60 26.49 -4.67
CA ASP A 18 6.94 27.77 -4.46
C ASP A 18 5.44 27.53 -4.22
N CYS A 19 5.05 27.62 -2.95
CA CYS A 19 3.67 27.41 -2.50
C CYS A 19 2.90 28.71 -2.28
N THR A 20 3.41 29.86 -2.73
CA THR A 20 2.78 31.18 -2.50
C THR A 20 1.40 31.32 -3.13
N ARG A 21 1.07 30.49 -4.11
CA ARG A 21 -0.20 30.47 -4.86
C ARG A 21 -1.05 29.24 -4.57
N CYS A 22 -0.72 28.49 -3.51
CA CYS A 22 -1.51 27.32 -3.10
C CYS A 22 -2.95 27.73 -2.80
N THR A 23 -3.89 27.00 -3.38
CA THR A 23 -5.31 27.15 -3.04
C THR A 23 -5.54 26.84 -1.56
N THR A 24 -6.43 27.60 -0.94
CA THR A 24 -6.89 27.39 0.43
C THR A 24 -8.30 26.78 0.40
N GLY A 25 -8.73 26.21 1.51
CA GLY A 25 -10.08 25.68 1.63
C GLY A 25 -10.20 24.53 2.63
N ALA A 26 -11.42 24.00 2.72
CA ALA A 26 -11.71 22.84 3.56
C ALA A 26 -11.14 21.56 2.94
N ASN A 27 -10.85 20.58 3.81
CA ASN A 27 -10.51 19.24 3.38
C ASN A 27 -11.70 18.56 2.68
N THR A 28 -11.37 17.62 1.78
CA THR A 28 -12.38 16.73 1.19
C THR A 28 -13.14 16.02 2.31
N VAL A 29 -14.45 15.85 2.13
CA VAL A 29 -15.33 15.13 3.07
C VAL A 29 -16.04 13.98 2.37
N ASN A 30 -16.15 12.86 3.07
CA ASN A 30 -17.07 11.78 2.71
C ASN A 30 -17.66 11.17 3.98
N ALA A 31 -18.99 11.14 4.09
CA ALA A 31 -19.70 10.62 5.26
C ALA A 31 -19.48 9.11 5.47
N ARG A 32 -18.97 8.41 4.46
CA ARG A 32 -18.71 6.98 4.52
C ARG A 32 -17.25 6.64 4.84
N TRP A 33 -16.38 7.62 5.06
CA TRP A 33 -15.03 7.33 5.55
C TRP A 33 -15.06 6.76 6.97
N ASP A 34 -14.02 6.01 7.29
CA ASP A 34 -13.88 5.25 8.53
C ASP A 34 -13.48 6.25 9.61
N ASP A 35 -14.10 6.15 10.78
CA ASP A 35 -13.73 7.01 11.90
C ASP A 35 -12.35 6.60 12.45
N VAL A 36 -11.55 7.61 12.79
CA VAL A 36 -10.29 7.45 13.51
C VAL A 36 -10.57 7.66 14.99
N THR A 37 -10.38 6.62 15.79
CA THR A 37 -10.67 6.62 17.23
C THR A 37 -9.67 7.45 18.02
N SER A 38 -8.39 7.33 17.69
CA SER A 38 -7.29 8.10 18.27
C SER A 38 -6.09 8.12 17.33
N LEU A 39 -5.21 9.11 17.54
CA LEU A 39 -3.93 9.27 16.84
C LEU A 39 -2.79 9.09 17.84
N GLU A 40 -1.79 8.30 17.49
CA GLU A 40 -0.60 8.10 18.32
C GLU A 40 0.69 8.20 17.48
N ASP A 41 1.79 8.67 18.09
CA ASP A 41 3.10 8.73 17.41
C ASP A 41 3.62 7.30 17.17
N TRP A 42 4.00 7.03 15.92
CA TRP A 42 4.60 5.77 15.50
C TRP A 42 6.10 5.76 15.83
N LYS A 43 6.41 5.64 17.12
CA LYS A 43 7.78 5.73 17.67
C LYS A 43 8.80 4.81 16.99
N ASP A 44 8.38 3.61 16.59
CA ASP A 44 9.25 2.63 15.95
C ASP A 44 9.63 3.01 14.51
N PHE A 45 8.87 3.88 13.84
CA PHE A 45 9.16 4.32 12.49
C PHE A 45 10.14 5.50 12.51
N ASN A 46 11.41 5.19 12.69
CA ASN A 46 12.50 6.16 12.81
C ASN A 46 13.77 5.70 12.07
N TYR A 47 14.73 6.62 11.93
CA TYR A 47 15.99 6.37 11.23
C TYR A 47 16.79 5.20 11.82
N GLU A 48 16.88 5.10 13.15
CA GLU A 48 17.63 4.04 13.81
C GLU A 48 17.06 2.66 13.49
N THR A 49 15.73 2.52 13.55
CA THR A 49 15.04 1.29 13.17
C THR A 49 15.25 0.97 11.69
N LEU A 50 15.14 1.96 10.80
CA LEU A 50 15.41 1.79 9.37
C LEU A 50 16.81 1.23 9.12
N MET A 51 17.82 1.81 9.77
CA MET A 51 19.22 1.37 9.61
C MET A 51 19.47 0.00 10.22
N LYS A 52 18.81 -0.37 11.32
CA LYS A 52 18.86 -1.74 11.85
C LYS A 52 18.26 -2.76 10.89
N SER A 53 17.18 -2.42 10.19
CA SER A 53 16.47 -3.33 9.27
C SER A 53 17.11 -3.42 7.89
N TYR A 54 17.56 -2.29 7.33
CA TYR A 54 17.99 -2.17 5.93
C TYR A 54 19.37 -1.51 5.74
N GLY A 55 20.11 -1.21 6.80
CA GLY A 55 21.36 -0.46 6.72
C GLY A 55 22.40 -1.09 5.78
N GLN A 56 22.52 -2.43 5.77
CA GLN A 56 23.43 -3.13 4.85
C GLN A 56 23.10 -2.91 3.37
N VAL A 57 21.81 -2.77 3.04
CA VAL A 57 21.32 -2.54 1.67
C VAL A 57 21.41 -1.06 1.33
N LEU A 58 21.06 -0.18 2.28
CA LEU A 58 21.17 1.28 2.13
C LEU A 58 22.63 1.73 1.94
N GLN A 59 23.60 1.03 2.52
CA GLN A 59 25.02 1.33 2.33
C GLN A 59 25.60 0.80 1.01
N GLN A 60 24.83 0.06 0.20
CA GLN A 60 25.35 -0.44 -1.07
C GLN A 60 25.62 0.70 -2.05
N PRO A 61 26.75 0.65 -2.78
CA PRO A 61 27.00 1.59 -3.86
C PRO A 61 25.96 1.36 -4.97
N ILE A 62 25.48 2.45 -5.54
CA ILE A 62 24.53 2.39 -6.65
C ILE A 62 25.18 2.90 -7.94
N PRO A 63 24.74 2.39 -9.11
CA PRO A 63 25.04 3.03 -10.38
C PRO A 63 24.61 4.50 -10.35
N PRO A 64 25.26 5.38 -11.13
CA PRO A 64 24.79 6.75 -11.29
C PRO A 64 23.33 6.77 -11.70
N VAL A 65 22.48 7.37 -10.85
CA VAL A 65 21.07 7.62 -11.18
C VAL A 65 21.02 8.86 -12.06
N PRO A 66 20.38 8.81 -13.24
CA PRO A 66 20.26 9.98 -14.10
C PRO A 66 19.59 11.13 -13.37
N GLU A 67 20.16 12.33 -13.49
CA GLU A 67 19.50 13.55 -13.04
C GLU A 67 18.24 13.81 -13.88
N ILE A 68 17.24 14.41 -13.23
CA ILE A 68 15.99 14.79 -13.88
C ILE A 68 16.30 15.73 -15.04
N THR A 69 16.00 15.27 -16.26
CA THR A 69 16.31 16.00 -17.49
C THR A 69 15.03 16.16 -18.33
N PRO A 70 14.65 17.41 -18.71
CA PRO A 70 15.24 18.67 -18.26
C PRO A 70 15.00 18.90 -16.75
N PRO A 71 15.84 19.69 -16.06
CA PRO A 71 15.57 20.09 -14.68
C PRO A 71 14.19 20.74 -14.54
N LEU A 72 13.59 20.66 -13.34
CA LEU A 72 12.33 21.34 -13.07
C LEU A 72 12.45 22.85 -13.31
N SER A 73 11.60 23.37 -14.19
CA SER A 73 11.47 24.80 -14.44
C SER A 73 10.90 25.53 -13.23
N THR A 74 11.07 26.85 -13.19
CA THR A 74 10.47 27.70 -12.14
C THR A 74 8.95 27.59 -12.11
N LEU A 75 8.29 27.40 -13.26
CA LEU A 75 6.84 27.27 -13.35
C LEU A 75 6.35 25.93 -12.82
N GLU A 76 7.07 24.83 -13.08
CA GLU A 76 6.72 23.51 -12.53
C GLU A 76 6.84 23.47 -11.00
N LYS A 77 7.74 24.27 -10.43
CA LYS A 77 7.89 24.40 -8.97
C LYS A 77 6.80 25.25 -8.31
N GLN A 78 5.97 25.95 -9.08
CA GLN A 78 4.85 26.74 -8.55
C GLN A 78 3.65 25.83 -8.27
N ILE A 79 3.42 25.56 -6.99
CA ILE A 79 2.33 24.72 -6.54
C ILE A 79 1.10 25.60 -6.29
N SER A 80 -0.01 25.21 -6.93
CA SER A 80 -1.31 25.89 -6.78
C SER A 80 -2.43 24.93 -6.37
N THR A 81 -2.38 23.69 -6.85
CA THR A 81 -3.35 22.63 -6.58
C THR A 81 -2.63 21.32 -6.23
N GLU A 82 -3.36 20.36 -5.68
CA GLU A 82 -2.86 18.98 -5.46
C GLU A 82 -2.29 18.40 -6.76
N ASN A 83 -2.99 18.55 -7.89
CA ASN A 83 -2.51 18.11 -9.21
C ASN A 83 -1.13 18.69 -9.59
N THR A 84 -0.91 19.99 -9.39
CA THR A 84 0.40 20.59 -9.71
C THR A 84 1.52 20.10 -8.80
N PHE A 85 1.19 19.73 -7.56
CA PHE A 85 2.17 19.11 -6.66
C PHE A 85 2.45 17.66 -7.07
N GLU A 86 1.42 16.93 -7.47
CA GLU A 86 1.54 15.57 -7.98
C GLU A 86 2.43 15.49 -9.22
N ASP A 87 2.30 16.43 -10.15
CA ASP A 87 3.16 16.51 -11.34
C ASP A 87 4.65 16.58 -10.95
N VAL A 88 4.99 17.36 -9.92
CA VAL A 88 6.35 17.42 -9.37
C VAL A 88 6.75 16.09 -8.73
N LEU A 89 5.87 15.51 -7.91
CA LEU A 89 6.13 14.23 -7.23
C LEU A 89 6.40 13.09 -8.21
N ILE A 90 5.63 13.00 -9.31
CA ILE A 90 5.82 11.98 -10.38
C ILE A 90 7.23 12.09 -10.96
N ARG A 91 7.70 13.31 -11.27
CA ARG A 91 9.00 13.53 -11.91
C ARG A 91 10.19 13.38 -10.96
N THR A 92 9.96 13.54 -9.66
CA THR A 92 11.01 13.61 -8.63
C THR A 92 10.89 12.45 -7.65
N THR A 93 10.32 12.70 -6.48
CA THR A 93 10.28 11.83 -5.30
C THR A 93 9.81 10.41 -5.64
N MET A 94 8.70 10.26 -6.36
CA MET A 94 8.13 8.93 -6.63
C MET A 94 8.99 8.14 -7.61
N LEU A 95 9.62 8.81 -8.58
CA LEU A 95 10.53 8.19 -9.54
C LEU A 95 11.86 7.79 -8.89
N GLU A 96 12.43 8.66 -8.06
CA GLU A 96 13.68 8.39 -7.33
C GLU A 96 13.49 7.23 -6.35
N VAL A 97 12.39 7.22 -5.60
CA VAL A 97 12.03 6.11 -4.69
C VAL A 97 11.83 4.81 -5.46
N SER A 98 11.08 4.83 -6.57
CA SER A 98 10.87 3.62 -7.39
C SER A 98 12.17 3.10 -8.03
N THR A 99 13.08 4.00 -8.41
CA THR A 99 14.42 3.62 -8.91
C THR A 99 15.25 2.96 -7.80
N ALA A 100 15.24 3.52 -6.60
CA ALA A 100 15.87 2.95 -5.42
C ALA A 100 15.28 1.57 -5.05
N LEU A 101 13.96 1.39 -5.15
CA LEU A 101 13.29 0.10 -4.95
C LEU A 101 13.80 -0.94 -5.97
N ARG A 102 13.91 -0.59 -7.26
CA ARG A 102 14.43 -1.51 -8.29
C ARG A 102 15.87 -1.96 -8.03
N ILE A 103 16.70 -1.12 -7.43
CA ILE A 103 18.07 -1.46 -7.08
C ILE A 103 18.08 -2.37 -5.83
N ALA A 104 17.32 -2.02 -4.80
CA ALA A 104 17.36 -2.71 -3.52
C ALA A 104 16.59 -4.03 -3.48
N TRP A 105 15.48 -4.14 -4.20
CA TRP A 105 14.60 -5.30 -4.17
C TRP A 105 15.31 -6.62 -4.44
N PRO A 106 16.11 -6.78 -5.52
CA PRO A 106 16.82 -8.05 -5.77
C PRO A 106 17.90 -8.36 -4.71
N LEU A 107 18.38 -7.36 -3.95
CA LEU A 107 19.34 -7.56 -2.86
C LEU A 107 18.65 -8.11 -1.60
N CYS A 108 17.42 -7.67 -1.32
CA CYS A 108 16.63 -8.14 -0.18
C CYS A 108 15.87 -9.43 -0.49
N TYR A 109 15.41 -9.60 -1.72
CA TYR A 109 14.43 -10.60 -2.13
C TYR A 109 14.92 -11.35 -3.39
N SER A 110 16.12 -11.91 -3.33
CA SER A 110 16.80 -12.55 -4.46
C SER A 110 16.05 -13.74 -5.08
N THR A 111 15.06 -14.30 -4.38
CA THR A 111 14.22 -15.40 -4.84
C THR A 111 12.99 -14.94 -5.61
N ASP A 112 12.68 -13.64 -5.62
CA ASP A 112 11.54 -13.10 -6.33
C ASP A 112 11.76 -13.10 -7.85
N VAL A 113 10.65 -13.13 -8.58
CA VAL A 113 10.68 -12.93 -10.03
C VAL A 113 11.22 -11.52 -10.30
N ALA A 114 12.21 -11.41 -11.19
CA ALA A 114 12.97 -10.17 -11.44
C ALA A 114 12.11 -8.93 -11.78
N GLN A 115 10.85 -9.11 -12.18
CA GLN A 115 9.92 -8.04 -12.54
C GLN A 115 8.88 -7.71 -11.45
N ASP A 116 8.80 -8.49 -10.37
CA ASP A 116 7.77 -8.31 -9.33
C ASP A 116 8.24 -7.40 -8.19
N ILE A 117 8.74 -6.22 -8.57
CA ILE A 117 9.32 -5.21 -7.69
C ILE A 117 8.25 -4.19 -7.30
N ALA A 118 8.28 -3.70 -6.06
CA ALA A 118 7.41 -2.60 -5.66
C ALA A 118 7.77 -1.30 -6.36
N GLU A 119 6.75 -0.60 -6.87
CA GLU A 119 6.85 0.73 -7.44
C GLU A 119 5.75 1.63 -6.90
N ILE A 120 6.00 2.94 -6.90
CA ILE A 120 4.97 3.92 -6.59
C ILE A 120 4.30 4.34 -7.90
N GLY A 121 3.05 3.95 -8.06
CA GLY A 121 2.20 4.30 -9.18
C GLY A 121 1.14 5.33 -8.82
N ARG A 122 0.51 5.91 -9.86
CA ARG A 122 -0.75 6.64 -9.71
C ARG A 122 -1.84 5.70 -9.19
N GLY A 123 -2.63 6.13 -8.22
CA GLY A 123 -3.69 5.32 -7.63
C GLY A 123 -4.80 4.95 -8.62
N ALA A 124 -4.96 5.71 -9.71
CA ALA A 124 -5.80 5.31 -10.85
C ALA A 124 -5.40 3.98 -11.50
N LYS A 125 -4.16 3.49 -11.30
CA LYS A 125 -3.71 2.15 -11.74
C LYS A 125 -4.19 1.02 -10.83
N ALA A 126 -4.65 1.35 -9.62
CA ALA A 126 -5.13 0.42 -8.62
C ALA A 126 -6.56 0.81 -8.22
N ARG A 127 -7.50 0.63 -9.16
CA ARG A 127 -8.93 0.79 -8.93
C ARG A 127 -9.54 -0.56 -8.57
N ARG A 128 -10.66 -0.54 -7.85
CA ARG A 128 -11.41 -1.72 -7.40
C ARG A 128 -12.64 -2.02 -8.25
N GLY A 129 -12.95 -1.14 -9.22
CA GLY A 129 -13.72 -1.50 -10.39
C GLY A 129 -15.23 -1.50 -10.28
N THR A 130 -15.79 -1.03 -9.18
CA THR A 130 -17.22 -0.82 -9.10
C THR A 130 -17.53 0.52 -9.74
N ALA A 131 -18.30 0.51 -10.83
CA ALA A 131 -18.71 1.72 -11.56
C ALA A 131 -19.57 2.70 -10.74
N GLU A 132 -19.94 2.29 -9.53
CA GLU A 132 -20.78 3.03 -8.58
C GLU A 132 -19.98 3.65 -7.42
N GLU A 133 -18.65 3.43 -7.35
CA GLU A 133 -17.82 4.00 -6.30
C GLU A 133 -17.37 5.43 -6.63
N ASP A 134 -17.72 6.33 -5.72
CA ASP A 134 -17.28 7.72 -5.66
C ASP A 134 -15.75 7.82 -5.76
N ASP A 135 -15.24 8.62 -6.71
CA ASP A 135 -13.79 8.77 -6.95
C ASP A 135 -13.00 9.16 -5.68
N ARG A 136 -13.66 9.77 -4.68
CA ARG A 136 -13.09 10.08 -3.35
C ARG A 136 -12.74 8.85 -2.50
N TYR A 137 -13.00 7.64 -2.99
CA TYR A 137 -12.55 6.38 -2.38
C TYR A 137 -11.22 5.86 -2.92
N TYR A 138 -10.68 6.51 -3.94
CA TYR A 138 -9.44 6.10 -4.55
C TYR A 138 -8.31 7.03 -4.13
N PRO A 139 -7.18 6.47 -3.64
CA PRO A 139 -6.01 7.27 -3.30
C PRO A 139 -5.37 7.85 -4.56
N ASP A 140 -4.62 8.95 -4.41
CA ASP A 140 -3.84 9.55 -5.50
C ASP A 140 -2.65 8.67 -5.91
N TRP A 141 -2.15 7.86 -4.97
CA TRP A 141 -0.98 7.00 -5.13
C TRP A 141 -1.24 5.57 -4.69
N ALA A 142 -0.48 4.65 -5.29
CA ALA A 142 -0.52 3.23 -4.97
C ALA A 142 0.87 2.61 -4.99
N GLY A 143 1.19 1.84 -3.95
CA GLY A 143 2.24 0.83 -4.05
C GLY A 143 1.74 -0.32 -4.92
N ILE A 144 2.43 -0.60 -6.03
CA ILE A 144 2.03 -1.63 -6.99
C ILE A 144 3.16 -2.61 -7.27
N ARG A 145 2.81 -3.83 -7.65
CA ARG A 145 3.73 -4.90 -8.07
C ARG A 145 3.14 -5.65 -9.25
N GLN A 146 3.98 -6.10 -10.18
CA GLN A 146 3.52 -6.67 -11.44
C GLN A 146 2.62 -7.90 -11.26
N ASN A 147 2.87 -8.73 -10.24
CA ASN A 147 2.08 -9.94 -9.98
C ASN A 147 0.98 -9.72 -8.92
N GLN A 148 0.78 -8.49 -8.45
CA GLN A 148 -0.27 -8.15 -7.50
C GLN A 148 -1.37 -7.38 -8.25
N VAL A 149 -2.26 -8.13 -8.88
CA VAL A 149 -3.34 -7.60 -9.73
C VAL A 149 -4.71 -7.99 -9.19
N THR A 150 -5.71 -7.20 -9.58
CA THR A 150 -7.14 -7.46 -9.44
C THR A 150 -7.76 -7.48 -10.83
N ASP A 151 -9.06 -7.75 -10.92
CA ASP A 151 -9.79 -7.68 -12.20
C ASP A 151 -9.80 -6.28 -12.84
N PHE A 152 -9.41 -5.25 -12.09
CA PHE A 152 -9.55 -3.84 -12.47
C PHE A 152 -8.24 -3.07 -12.55
N GLY A 153 -7.11 -3.75 -12.37
CA GLY A 153 -5.78 -3.15 -12.40
C GLY A 153 -4.85 -3.79 -11.38
N TYR A 154 -3.95 -3.01 -10.80
CA TYR A 154 -3.08 -3.49 -9.73
C TYR A 154 -3.81 -3.51 -8.38
N LYS A 155 -3.41 -4.39 -7.48
CA LYS A 155 -3.76 -4.29 -6.06
C LYS A 155 -2.95 -3.15 -5.46
N ASN A 156 -3.61 -2.23 -4.74
CA ASN A 156 -2.89 -1.21 -3.99
C ASN A 156 -2.31 -1.81 -2.70
N LEU A 157 -0.98 -1.88 -2.61
CA LEU A 157 -0.26 -2.42 -1.45
C LEU A 157 0.08 -1.35 -0.42
N CYS A 158 0.06 -0.07 -0.82
CA CYS A 158 0.38 1.06 0.04
C CYS A 158 -0.30 2.33 -0.53
N PRO A 159 -1.54 2.60 -0.11
CA PRO A 159 -2.26 3.81 -0.52
C PRO A 159 -1.53 5.09 -0.11
N GLY A 160 -1.59 6.11 -0.96
CA GLY A 160 -1.06 7.44 -0.64
C GLY A 160 -2.00 8.55 -1.09
N GLU A 161 -2.09 9.61 -0.30
CA GLU A 161 -2.93 10.79 -0.57
C GLU A 161 -2.07 12.04 -0.66
N THR A 162 -2.40 12.93 -1.60
CA THR A 162 -1.78 14.25 -1.71
C THR A 162 -2.64 15.31 -1.03
N LYS A 163 -2.03 16.20 -0.25
CA LYS A 163 -2.68 17.43 0.24
C LYS A 163 -1.79 18.65 0.03
N LEU A 164 -2.39 19.84 0.03
CA LEU A 164 -1.63 21.09 0.12
C LEU A 164 -1.36 21.45 1.58
N ALA A 165 -0.15 21.96 1.85
CA ALA A 165 0.23 22.49 3.15
C ALA A 165 -0.65 23.69 3.59
N SER A 166 -1.27 24.39 2.65
CA SER A 166 -2.26 25.46 2.91
C SER A 166 -3.62 24.93 3.37
N LYS A 167 -3.91 23.65 3.16
CA LYS A 167 -5.17 23.01 3.53
C LYS A 167 -5.04 22.15 4.77
N TRP A 168 -3.90 21.47 4.94
CA TRP A 168 -3.70 20.52 6.01
C TRP A 168 -2.21 20.27 6.30
N GLY A 169 -1.91 20.06 7.58
CA GLY A 169 -0.63 19.61 8.11
C GLY A 169 -0.82 19.05 9.52
N THR A 170 0.26 18.53 10.11
CA THR A 170 0.29 18.01 11.49
C THR A 170 0.76 19.03 12.51
N SER A 171 0.96 20.28 12.08
CA SER A 171 1.32 21.39 12.97
C SER A 171 0.24 21.63 14.03
N ASP A 172 0.60 22.12 15.22
CA ASP A 172 -0.35 22.38 16.30
C ASP A 172 -1.51 23.29 15.84
N ALA A 173 -1.19 24.30 15.02
CA ALA A 173 -2.19 25.22 14.46
C ALA A 173 -3.22 24.51 13.56
N ASP A 174 -2.79 23.50 12.80
CA ASP A 174 -3.69 22.69 11.99
C ASP A 174 -4.48 21.69 12.85
N GLN A 175 -3.87 21.14 13.90
CA GLN A 175 -4.52 20.18 14.81
C GLN A 175 -5.75 20.75 15.53
N GLU A 176 -5.78 22.06 15.78
CA GLU A 176 -6.92 22.76 16.39
C GLU A 176 -8.14 22.87 15.46
N ARG A 177 -7.98 22.61 14.15
CA ARG A 177 -9.07 22.68 13.19
C ARG A 177 -10.02 21.49 13.35
N THR A 178 -11.31 21.75 13.26
CA THR A 178 -12.35 20.71 13.34
C THR A 178 -12.25 19.66 12.24
N ASP A 179 -11.64 20.02 11.10
CA ASP A 179 -11.49 19.16 9.93
C ASP A 179 -10.11 18.48 9.83
N HIS A 180 -9.23 18.67 10.83
CA HIS A 180 -7.87 18.10 10.87
C HIS A 180 -7.86 16.57 10.75
N ILE A 181 -8.85 15.89 11.33
CA ILE A 181 -8.94 14.42 11.32
C ILE A 181 -9.31 13.85 9.95
N LEU A 182 -9.82 14.66 9.01
CA LEU A 182 -10.40 14.16 7.78
C LEU A 182 -9.39 13.43 6.86
N PRO A 183 -8.17 13.94 6.62
CA PRO A 183 -7.18 13.19 5.83
C PRO A 183 -6.78 11.86 6.49
N PHE A 184 -6.75 11.80 7.84
CA PHE A 184 -6.52 10.54 8.55
C PHE A 184 -7.66 9.53 8.37
N ARG A 185 -8.91 9.97 8.38
CA ARG A 185 -10.08 9.11 8.07
C ARG A 185 -10.01 8.59 6.64
N GLN A 186 -9.66 9.47 5.70
CA GLN A 186 -9.52 9.13 4.29
C GLN A 186 -8.45 8.04 4.08
N ILE A 187 -7.24 8.23 4.60
CA ILE A 187 -6.16 7.23 4.45
C ILE A 187 -6.49 5.92 5.17
N GLN A 188 -7.13 5.97 6.35
CA GLN A 188 -7.58 4.76 7.05
C GLN A 188 -8.59 3.96 6.24
N THR A 189 -9.56 4.62 5.61
CA THR A 189 -10.52 3.96 4.71
C THR A 189 -9.83 3.28 3.54
N TYR A 190 -8.86 3.93 2.90
CA TYR A 190 -8.15 3.34 1.77
C TYR A 190 -7.38 2.10 2.19
N CYS A 191 -6.60 2.22 3.24
CA CYS A 191 -5.77 1.13 3.75
C CYS A 191 -6.63 -0.02 4.26
N GLY A 192 -7.61 0.25 5.12
CA GLY A 192 -8.44 -0.76 5.74
C GLY A 192 -9.52 -1.33 4.82
N ARG A 193 -10.57 -0.54 4.59
CA ARG A 193 -11.76 -1.01 3.89
C ARG A 193 -11.51 -1.32 2.42
N GLN A 194 -10.68 -0.54 1.73
CA GLN A 194 -10.52 -0.69 0.28
C GLN A 194 -9.47 -1.73 -0.11
N TRP A 195 -8.34 -1.79 0.61
CA TRP A 195 -7.18 -2.56 0.15
C TRP A 195 -6.66 -3.59 1.14
N GLY A 196 -7.14 -3.59 2.38
CA GLY A 196 -6.63 -4.48 3.43
C GLY A 196 -5.12 -4.35 3.65
N SER A 197 -4.57 -3.15 3.43
CA SER A 197 -3.17 -2.82 3.67
C SER A 197 -3.01 -2.12 5.01
N ARG A 198 -2.05 -2.58 5.81
CA ARG A 198 -1.72 -1.99 7.11
C ARG A 198 -0.98 -0.64 7.05
N TYR A 199 -0.50 -0.23 5.88
CA TYR A 199 0.32 0.96 5.72
C TYR A 199 -0.27 1.92 4.68
N GLY A 200 -0.06 3.21 4.89
CA GLY A 200 -0.36 4.26 3.93
C GLY A 200 0.38 5.55 4.27
N TYR A 201 0.14 6.59 3.49
CA TYR A 201 0.76 7.89 3.74
C TYR A 201 -0.07 9.06 3.19
N ILE A 202 0.18 10.25 3.75
CA ILE A 202 -0.29 11.54 3.25
C ILE A 202 0.95 12.38 2.95
N ILE A 203 1.04 12.99 1.77
CA ILE A 203 2.17 13.81 1.36
C ILE A 203 1.72 15.24 1.07
N THR A 204 2.45 16.21 1.61
CA THR A 204 2.23 17.64 1.39
C THR A 204 3.54 18.34 1.01
N PRO A 205 3.48 19.57 0.49
CA PRO A 205 4.68 20.38 0.29
C PRO A 205 5.47 20.71 1.57
N ALA A 206 4.91 20.45 2.76
CA ALA A 206 5.56 20.72 4.05
C ALA A 206 6.06 19.45 4.74
N GLU A 207 5.46 18.29 4.50
CA GLU A 207 5.77 17.05 5.21
C GLU A 207 5.26 15.79 4.50
N LEU A 208 5.82 14.65 4.89
CA LEU A 208 5.26 13.32 4.67
C LEU A 208 4.75 12.78 6.00
N VAL A 209 3.51 12.29 6.02
CA VAL A 209 2.91 11.63 7.17
C VAL A 209 2.66 10.17 6.82
N VAL A 210 3.47 9.27 7.35
CA VAL A 210 3.24 7.82 7.19
C VAL A 210 2.30 7.32 8.29
N VAL A 211 1.48 6.32 7.97
CA VAL A 211 0.53 5.73 8.93
C VAL A 211 0.62 4.21 8.99
N ARG A 212 0.28 3.66 10.16
CA ARG A 212 0.06 2.22 10.38
C ARG A 212 -1.26 1.99 11.08
N ILE A 213 -2.07 1.09 10.52
CA ILE A 213 -3.39 0.75 11.01
C ILE A 213 -3.36 -0.61 11.70
N SER A 214 -4.16 -0.77 12.75
CA SER A 214 -4.38 -2.02 13.48
C SER A 214 -5.86 -2.23 13.79
N LYS A 215 -6.23 -3.46 14.14
CA LYS A 215 -7.55 -3.77 14.70
C LYS A 215 -7.58 -3.46 16.19
N GLU A 216 -8.72 -2.97 16.67
CA GLU A 216 -9.00 -2.82 18.09
C GLU A 216 -8.94 -4.20 18.77
N LEU A 217 -8.31 -4.28 19.94
CA LEU A 217 -8.29 -5.51 20.72
C LEU A 217 -9.63 -5.67 21.44
N ILE A 218 -10.62 -6.25 20.77
CA ILE A 218 -11.83 -6.70 21.46
C ILE A 218 -11.40 -7.86 22.37
N GLY A 219 -11.48 -7.67 23.69
CA GLY A 219 -11.25 -8.74 24.66
C GLY A 219 -12.11 -9.97 24.33
N PRO A 220 -11.75 -11.18 24.81
CA PRO A 220 -12.54 -12.37 24.55
C PRO A 220 -13.99 -12.09 24.96
N GLY A 221 -14.88 -11.99 23.97
CA GLY A 221 -16.27 -11.59 24.22
C GLY A 221 -16.91 -12.54 25.24
N LEU A 222 -17.97 -12.08 25.91
CA LEU A 222 -18.73 -12.87 26.91
C LEU A 222 -19.24 -14.24 26.37
N ALA A 223 -19.17 -14.47 25.05
CA ALA A 223 -19.45 -15.74 24.39
C ALA A 223 -18.32 -16.79 24.51
N VAL A 224 -17.08 -16.41 24.81
CA VAL A 224 -15.97 -17.35 25.07
C VAL A 224 -16.23 -18.19 26.33
N LEU A 225 -16.96 -17.63 27.29
CA LEU A 225 -17.44 -18.34 28.48
C LEU A 225 -18.74 -19.11 28.25
N ARG A 226 -19.37 -18.99 27.07
CA ARG A 226 -20.55 -19.78 26.75
C ARG A 226 -20.09 -21.14 26.25
N SER A 227 -20.49 -22.18 26.98
CA SER A 227 -20.39 -23.56 26.48
C SER A 227 -21.01 -23.63 25.09
N VAL A 228 -20.22 -24.00 24.09
CA VAL A 228 -20.71 -24.38 22.76
C VAL A 228 -21.80 -25.43 23.00
N ARG A 229 -23.01 -25.19 22.49
CA ARG A 229 -24.02 -26.24 22.46
C ARG A 229 -23.48 -27.33 21.53
N ASP A 230 -22.97 -28.39 22.14
CA ASP A 230 -22.64 -29.61 21.45
C ASP A 230 -23.95 -30.20 20.95
N MET A 231 -24.34 -29.84 19.72
CA MET A 231 -25.31 -30.64 19.00
C MET A 231 -24.61 -31.95 18.67
N SER A 232 -24.68 -32.88 19.60
CA SER A 232 -24.28 -34.25 19.35
C SER A 232 -24.93 -34.69 18.04
N GLN A 233 -24.10 -35.18 17.11
CA GLN A 233 -24.52 -35.77 15.85
C GLN A 233 -25.33 -37.09 16.05
N GLN A 234 -26.06 -37.22 17.15
CA GLN A 234 -26.91 -38.37 17.48
C GLN A 234 -28.40 -38.11 17.24
N ALA A 235 -28.81 -36.89 16.87
CA ALA A 235 -30.20 -36.61 16.49
C ALA A 235 -30.49 -36.73 14.97
N ARG A 236 -29.62 -37.40 14.20
CA ARG A 236 -29.81 -37.65 12.75
C ARG A 236 -30.26 -39.07 12.39
N THR A 237 -30.54 -39.92 13.37
CA THR A 237 -30.97 -41.30 13.13
C THR A 237 -32.05 -41.76 14.11
N GLN A 238 -33.15 -41.01 14.27
CA GLN A 238 -34.43 -41.61 14.66
C GLN A 238 -35.55 -41.07 13.79
N ARG A 239 -36.36 -42.02 13.32
CA ARG A 239 -37.36 -41.89 12.26
C ARG A 239 -38.48 -40.89 12.61
N ALA A 240 -38.85 -40.11 11.59
CA ALA A 240 -40.20 -39.69 11.23
C ALA A 240 -41.21 -39.43 12.38
N HIS A 241 -41.49 -38.15 12.62
CA HIS A 241 -42.77 -37.73 13.16
C HIS A 241 -43.48 -36.85 12.13
N GLU A 242 -44.45 -37.50 11.48
CA GLU A 242 -45.76 -37.03 11.04
C GLU A 242 -45.99 -35.51 10.96
N ARG A 243 -46.33 -35.04 9.75
CA ARG A 243 -47.00 -33.76 9.54
C ARG A 243 -48.45 -33.91 9.94
N THR A 244 -48.83 -33.38 11.09
CA THR A 244 -50.24 -33.16 11.42
C THR A 244 -50.68 -31.87 10.74
N PHE A 245 -51.40 -32.01 9.62
CA PHE A 245 -52.18 -30.92 9.06
C PHE A 245 -53.42 -30.71 9.92
N SER A 246 -53.64 -29.49 10.39
CA SER A 246 -54.93 -29.04 10.91
C SER A 246 -55.44 -27.95 9.99
N GLU A 247 -56.55 -28.25 9.33
CA GLU A 247 -57.36 -27.37 8.49
C GLU A 247 -58.20 -26.47 9.41
N GLY A 248 -58.09 -25.15 9.27
CA GLY A 248 -58.89 -24.22 10.07
C GLY A 248 -58.43 -22.76 10.04
N THR A 249 -59.03 -22.00 9.13
CA THR A 249 -59.25 -20.54 9.20
C THR A 249 -58.08 -19.59 8.89
N ILE A 250 -58.10 -19.19 7.63
CA ILE A 250 -57.61 -17.96 7.01
C ILE A 250 -57.87 -16.71 7.87
N SER A 251 -56.84 -15.90 8.15
CA SER A 251 -56.90 -14.42 8.02
C SER A 251 -55.54 -13.75 8.28
N SER A 252 -55.05 -13.10 7.23
CA SER A 252 -54.30 -11.82 7.21
C SER A 252 -53.00 -11.66 8.01
N GLY A 253 -51.90 -11.56 7.26
CA GLY A 253 -50.98 -10.44 7.44
C GLY A 253 -49.51 -10.78 7.69
N MET A 254 -48.81 -11.37 6.72
CA MET A 254 -47.34 -11.27 6.62
C MET A 254 -46.89 -11.30 5.15
N ASN A 255 -47.13 -10.20 4.43
CA ASN A 255 -46.31 -9.85 3.27
C ASN A 255 -45.23 -8.89 3.76
N ALA A 256 -44.00 -9.34 3.92
CA ALA A 256 -42.80 -8.53 3.72
C ALA A 256 -41.55 -9.39 3.93
N MET A 257 -40.53 -9.08 3.13
CA MET A 257 -39.12 -9.47 3.26
C MET A 257 -38.70 -10.81 2.62
N SER A 258 -38.91 -10.92 1.30
CA SER A 258 -37.89 -11.54 0.44
C SER A 258 -37.21 -10.41 -0.33
N LEU A 259 -36.20 -9.80 0.28
CA LEU A 259 -35.24 -8.97 -0.44
C LEU A 259 -34.14 -9.90 -0.94
N ASP A 260 -34.37 -10.45 -2.13
CA ASP A 260 -33.30 -10.95 -3.00
C ASP A 260 -32.47 -9.77 -3.48
N THR A 261 -31.62 -9.23 -2.60
CA THR A 261 -30.46 -8.44 -3.01
C THR A 261 -29.28 -9.38 -3.09
N GLY A 262 -29.19 -10.09 -4.21
CA GLY A 262 -27.97 -10.75 -4.66
C GLY A 262 -26.90 -9.71 -4.98
N SER A 263 -26.30 -9.13 -3.95
CA SER A 263 -25.00 -8.48 -4.10
C SER A 263 -23.96 -9.59 -4.17
N SER A 264 -23.17 -9.58 -5.24
CA SER A 264 -22.02 -10.46 -5.40
C SER A 264 -21.12 -10.30 -4.17
N TYR A 265 -21.02 -11.38 -3.38
CA TYR A 265 -20.12 -11.46 -2.23
C TYR A 265 -18.69 -11.33 -2.75
N ASN A 266 -18.05 -10.19 -2.49
CA ASN A 266 -16.64 -9.97 -2.77
C ASN A 266 -15.91 -10.03 -1.42
N ASP A 267 -15.15 -11.10 -1.19
CA ASP A 267 -14.50 -11.43 0.09
C ASP A 267 -13.40 -10.41 0.50
N ASP A 268 -13.06 -9.48 -0.41
CA ASP A 268 -11.94 -8.55 -0.25
C ASP A 268 -12.28 -7.23 0.48
N ALA A 269 -13.56 -6.85 0.61
CA ALA A 269 -13.94 -5.76 1.51
C ALA A 269 -14.27 -6.35 2.87
N ASN A 270 -13.55 -5.93 3.91
CA ASN A 270 -14.00 -6.18 5.27
C ASN A 270 -14.76 -4.92 5.77
N PRO A 271 -16.09 -4.85 5.59
CA PRO A 271 -16.88 -3.69 5.98
C PRO A 271 -16.90 -3.44 7.51
N ASN A 272 -16.42 -4.41 8.31
CA ASN A 272 -16.56 -4.42 9.78
C ASN A 272 -15.20 -4.45 10.50
N ILE A 273 -14.21 -3.68 10.04
CA ILE A 273 -12.97 -3.51 10.79
C ILE A 273 -13.21 -2.52 11.92
N GLU A 274 -13.16 -3.00 13.16
CA GLU A 274 -12.99 -2.13 14.32
C GLU A 274 -11.51 -1.76 14.43
N TYR A 275 -11.18 -0.49 14.18
CA TYR A 275 -9.80 0.00 14.18
C TYR A 275 -9.34 0.38 15.58
N GLY A 276 -8.10 0.02 15.88
CA GLY A 276 -7.39 0.56 17.03
C GLY A 276 -6.84 1.97 16.75
N PRO A 277 -5.98 2.49 17.65
CA PRO A 277 -5.30 3.76 17.43
C PRO A 277 -4.57 3.80 16.08
N LEU A 278 -4.76 4.88 15.33
CA LEU A 278 -4.01 5.11 14.10
C LEU A 278 -2.63 5.66 14.46
N LEU A 279 -1.60 4.86 14.19
CA LEU A 279 -0.23 5.30 14.43
C LEU A 279 0.24 6.14 13.24
N TYR A 280 0.89 7.27 13.50
CA TYR A 280 1.43 8.13 12.44
C TYR A 280 2.83 8.65 12.77
N LYS A 281 3.61 8.97 11.74
CA LYS A 281 4.87 9.70 11.86
C LYS A 281 4.96 10.79 10.82
N SER A 282 5.19 12.03 11.27
CA SER A 282 5.50 13.17 10.40
C SER A 282 7.00 13.27 10.14
N ILE A 283 7.36 13.51 8.88
CA ILE A 283 8.71 13.74 8.37
C ILE A 283 8.70 15.06 7.59
N PRO A 284 9.46 16.09 8.01
CA PRO A 284 9.49 17.37 7.30
C PRO A 284 9.96 17.21 5.84
N TRP A 285 9.35 17.97 4.92
CA TRP A 285 9.75 18.01 3.50
C TRP A 285 11.21 18.42 3.32
N SER A 286 11.70 19.29 4.20
CA SER A 286 13.08 19.78 4.23
C SER A 286 14.08 18.81 4.84
N ALA A 287 13.67 17.65 5.34
CA ALA A 287 14.58 16.67 5.93
C ALA A 287 15.54 16.10 4.87
N GLU A 288 16.84 16.29 5.08
CA GLU A 288 17.91 15.83 4.20
C GLU A 288 19.15 15.42 5.02
N GLY A 289 20.01 14.58 4.44
CA GLY A 289 21.27 14.14 5.04
C GLY A 289 21.27 12.69 5.55
N ASP A 290 22.47 12.18 5.81
CA ASP A 290 22.72 10.75 5.93
C ASP A 290 22.29 10.14 7.28
N ASP A 291 21.94 10.94 8.29
CA ASP A 291 21.61 10.51 9.67
C ASP A 291 20.18 10.88 10.12
N VAL A 292 19.30 11.21 9.16
CA VAL A 292 17.91 11.58 9.43
C VAL A 292 16.97 10.79 8.53
N LEU A 293 15.76 10.53 9.03
CA LEU A 293 14.71 9.93 8.22
C LEU A 293 14.16 11.00 7.26
N THR A 294 14.51 10.91 5.98
CA THR A 294 14.01 11.80 4.92
C THR A 294 12.70 11.29 4.33
N VAL A 295 11.98 12.13 3.58
CA VAL A 295 10.74 11.75 2.85
C VAL A 295 10.97 10.55 1.94
N LYS A 296 12.05 10.57 1.15
CA LYS A 296 12.39 9.49 0.22
C LYS A 296 12.78 8.20 0.95
N LEU A 297 13.54 8.28 2.04
CA LEU A 297 13.85 7.11 2.88
C LEU A 297 12.59 6.49 3.48
N ALA A 298 11.68 7.32 4.01
CA ALA A 298 10.43 6.86 4.59
C ALA A 298 9.51 6.19 3.55
N LEU A 299 9.32 6.81 2.38
CA LEU A 299 8.54 6.22 1.28
C LEU A 299 9.16 4.91 0.79
N TRP A 300 10.47 4.89 0.60
CA TRP A 300 11.20 3.69 0.21
C TRP A 300 11.00 2.56 1.22
N TRP A 301 11.15 2.85 2.51
CA TRP A 301 10.98 1.85 3.57
C TRP A 301 9.56 1.29 3.59
N LEU A 302 8.54 2.15 3.53
CA LEU A 302 7.14 1.72 3.52
C LEU A 302 6.82 0.78 2.35
N HIS A 303 7.42 1.04 1.18
CA HIS A 303 7.24 0.22 -0.01
C HIS A 303 8.07 -1.07 0.01
N MET A 304 9.25 -1.09 0.64
CA MET A 304 9.97 -2.34 0.91
C MET A 304 9.13 -3.28 1.80
N GLU A 305 8.40 -2.72 2.77
CA GLU A 305 7.55 -3.50 3.66
C GLU A 305 6.34 -4.15 2.96
N THR A 306 6.01 -3.74 1.74
CA THR A 306 4.93 -4.36 0.93
C THR A 306 5.22 -5.78 0.49
N LYS A 307 6.47 -6.25 0.62
CA LYS A 307 6.81 -7.67 0.39
C LYS A 307 6.28 -8.60 1.50
N HIS A 308 6.05 -8.05 2.69
CA HIS A 308 5.64 -8.81 3.86
C HIS A 308 4.11 -8.90 3.97
N ASP A 309 3.63 -9.58 5.02
CA ASP A 309 2.21 -9.62 5.32
C ASP A 309 1.70 -8.20 5.64
N LEU A 310 0.77 -7.75 4.79
CA LEU A 310 0.12 -6.45 4.86
C LEU A 310 -1.22 -6.51 5.60
N SER A 311 -1.65 -7.70 6.04
CA SER A 311 -2.91 -7.88 6.73
C SER A 311 -3.01 -7.01 7.98
N ILE A 312 -4.23 -6.53 8.25
CA ILE A 312 -4.51 -5.70 9.41
C ILE A 312 -4.73 -6.60 10.62
N GLN A 313 -3.84 -6.50 11.59
CA GLN A 313 -3.80 -7.32 12.80
C GLN A 313 -3.98 -6.47 14.05
N HIS A 314 -4.24 -7.13 15.19
CA HIS A 314 -4.35 -6.47 16.49
C HIS A 314 -3.00 -6.00 17.05
N SER A 315 -1.92 -6.65 16.64
CA SER A 315 -0.55 -6.28 17.03
C SER A 315 0.41 -6.71 15.94
N TYR A 316 1.59 -6.11 15.93
CA TYR A 316 2.62 -6.41 14.96
C TYR A 316 3.96 -6.61 15.66
N PRO A 317 4.83 -7.51 15.17
CA PRO A 317 6.20 -7.57 15.66
C PRO A 317 6.92 -6.24 15.40
N SER A 318 7.82 -5.88 16.30
CA SER A 318 8.75 -4.76 16.06
C SER A 318 9.58 -5.03 14.81
N PHE A 319 9.89 -3.99 14.04
CA PHE A 319 10.77 -4.05 12.87
C PHE A 319 12.15 -4.66 13.18
N GLN A 320 12.60 -4.55 14.44
CA GLN A 320 13.89 -5.08 14.90
C GLN A 320 13.98 -6.62 14.85
N SER A 321 12.84 -7.33 14.91
CA SER A 321 12.84 -8.80 14.87
C SER A 321 13.16 -9.39 13.48
N LYS A 322 13.34 -8.56 12.44
CA LYS A 322 13.42 -9.00 11.04
C LYS A 322 14.84 -9.05 10.45
N SER A 323 15.88 -8.63 11.17
CA SER A 323 17.25 -8.40 10.65
C SER A 323 18.05 -9.64 10.23
N SER A 324 17.43 -10.83 10.13
CA SER A 324 18.17 -12.10 10.03
C SER A 324 18.28 -12.70 8.62
N GLN A 325 17.93 -11.98 7.53
CA GLN A 325 17.81 -12.59 6.20
C GLN A 325 18.61 -11.96 5.05
N ILE A 326 19.52 -11.01 5.31
CA ILE A 326 20.39 -10.49 4.24
C ILE A 326 21.56 -11.45 4.06
N LYS A 327 21.58 -12.21 2.95
CA LYS A 327 22.75 -13.03 2.59
C LYS A 327 23.89 -12.12 2.14
N PRO A 328 25.14 -12.37 2.57
CA PRO A 328 26.28 -11.64 2.04
C PRO A 328 26.42 -11.91 0.53
N PRO A 329 26.96 -10.95 -0.24
CA PRO A 329 27.25 -11.16 -1.64
C PRO A 329 28.23 -12.33 -1.80
N PRO A 330 28.12 -13.12 -2.89
CA PRO A 330 29.08 -14.19 -3.14
C PRO A 330 30.48 -13.61 -3.24
N SER A 331 31.41 -14.16 -2.46
CA SER A 331 32.82 -13.81 -2.52
C SER A 331 33.36 -14.09 -3.91
N ILE A 332 33.92 -13.07 -4.56
CA ILE A 332 34.71 -13.25 -5.77
C ILE A 332 36.03 -13.88 -5.35
N GLY A 333 36.07 -15.21 -5.34
CA GLY A 333 37.25 -15.99 -4.99
C GLY A 333 36.88 -17.46 -4.96
N ASP A 334 37.62 -18.24 -5.74
CA ASP A 334 37.57 -19.71 -5.86
C ASP A 334 36.42 -20.28 -6.69
N SER A 335 36.66 -20.38 -8.00
CA SER A 335 36.69 -21.70 -8.65
C SER A 335 37.43 -21.63 -9.97
N GLU A 336 38.61 -22.26 -9.95
CA GLU A 336 39.46 -22.57 -11.08
C GLU A 336 38.77 -23.42 -12.14
N ALA A 337 39.39 -23.38 -13.31
CA ALA A 337 39.02 -24.07 -14.54
C ALA A 337 38.83 -25.58 -14.37
N SER A 338 37.78 -26.09 -15.02
CA SER A 338 37.79 -27.43 -15.62
C SER A 338 36.94 -27.40 -16.88
N GLN A 339 37.62 -27.29 -18.02
CA GLN A 339 37.08 -27.52 -19.34
C GLN A 339 36.95 -29.03 -19.59
N GLN A 340 35.79 -29.48 -20.06
CA GLN A 340 35.71 -30.51 -21.11
C GLN A 340 34.51 -30.23 -22.05
N PRO A 341 34.61 -30.55 -23.35
CA PRO A 341 33.75 -29.98 -24.39
C PRO A 341 32.47 -30.79 -24.62
N GLY A 342 31.31 -30.12 -24.53
CA GLY A 342 30.00 -30.68 -24.86
C GLY A 342 29.56 -30.32 -26.28
N VAL A 343 29.17 -31.34 -27.03
CA VAL A 343 28.74 -31.36 -28.43
C VAL A 343 27.56 -30.40 -28.70
N ILE A 344 27.67 -29.60 -29.76
CA ILE A 344 26.60 -28.71 -30.26
C ILE A 344 25.57 -29.53 -31.03
N HIS A 345 24.32 -29.55 -30.54
CA HIS A 345 23.15 -29.99 -31.31
C HIS A 345 22.23 -28.79 -31.56
N ASN A 346 22.16 -28.35 -32.81
CA ASN A 346 21.22 -27.35 -33.31
C ASN A 346 19.80 -27.92 -33.36
N PRO A 347 18.78 -27.26 -32.78
CA PRO A 347 17.40 -27.53 -33.10
C PRO A 347 16.96 -26.78 -34.37
N ARG A 348 16.28 -27.51 -35.27
CA ARG A 348 15.64 -26.99 -36.49
C ARG A 348 14.46 -26.07 -36.16
N PRO A 349 14.15 -25.08 -37.02
CA PRO A 349 12.97 -24.22 -36.87
C PRO A 349 11.68 -24.93 -37.30
N THR A 350 10.66 -24.84 -36.46
CA THR A 350 9.28 -25.28 -36.73
C THR A 350 8.56 -24.25 -37.60
N GLN A 351 8.10 -24.69 -38.77
CA GLN A 351 7.25 -23.93 -39.68
C GLN A 351 5.84 -23.76 -39.11
N TYR A 352 5.39 -22.52 -38.94
CA TYR A 352 3.98 -22.19 -38.70
C TYR A 352 3.24 -22.06 -40.05
N GLN A 353 2.29 -22.96 -40.29
CA GLN A 353 1.35 -22.88 -41.41
C GLN A 353 0.33 -21.75 -41.16
N ARG A 354 0.27 -20.78 -42.09
CA ARG A 354 -0.81 -19.79 -42.20
C ARG A 354 -2.06 -20.45 -42.82
N LYS A 355 -3.16 -20.53 -42.07
CA LYS A 355 -4.50 -20.73 -42.64
C LYS A 355 -5.05 -19.38 -43.10
N GLY A 356 -5.15 -19.22 -44.43
CA GLY A 356 -5.82 -18.09 -45.07
C GLY A 356 -7.34 -18.30 -45.09
N GLY A 357 -8.07 -17.37 -44.49
CA GLY A 357 -9.50 -17.18 -44.71
C GLY A 357 -9.72 -16.14 -45.81
N LYS A 358 -10.21 -16.59 -46.97
CA LYS A 358 -10.72 -15.73 -48.05
C LYS A 358 -12.02 -15.07 -47.61
N LYS A 359 -12.12 -13.74 -47.77
CA LYS A 359 -13.40 -13.04 -47.95
C LYS A 359 -13.71 -12.98 -49.44
N THR A 360 -14.88 -13.48 -49.82
CA THR A 360 -15.50 -13.27 -51.12
C THR A 360 -16.20 -11.92 -51.18
N LEU A 361 -16.28 -11.42 -52.42
CA LEU A 361 -16.79 -10.14 -52.92
C LEU A 361 -18.15 -9.70 -52.37
#